data_AF-A0A1E3YJV3-F1
#
_entry.id   AF-A0A1E3YJV3-F1
#
_cell.length_a   1.000
_cell.length_b   1.000
_cell.length_c   1.000
_cell.angle_alpha   90.00
_cell.angle_beta   90.00
_cell.angle_gamma   90.00
#
_symmetry.space_group_name_H-M   'P 1'
#
loop_
_entity.id
_entity.type
_entity.pdbx_description
1 polymer ?
#
loop_
_entity_poly.entity_id
_entity_poly.type
_entity_poly.pdbx_seq_one_letter_code
_entity_poly.pdbx_strand_id
1 'polypeptide(L)'
;MPASSSSAVRQPDGALARAPLPVAPVRPILDMPVHDLGWKPALALLEEKLTENRGLTHIAFLNANNANVMMRDPDYREVLGRCLVLPDGIGVDIAAKFLHGGRFSANLNGTDFVPAALTFITKPLRIGLLGATSEVLRDAAKNFRRHTPWHEFVEISDGYFDRADPTFILKRIEQARIDLLLVAMGTPLQEKWVDRHLTADHARVVISVGALLDFVSGRIPRAPNWIRQLRSEWLFRLLQEPSRLWRRYVLGIPVFLAHVLRHRLSHPATTSG
;
A
#
# COMPACT_ATOMS: atom_id res chain seq x y z
N MET A 1 -5.05 -57.54 -46.94
CA MET A 1 -4.43 -56.21 -46.80
C MET A 1 -5.43 -55.27 -46.13
N PRO A 2 -5.41 -55.12 -44.80
CA PRO A 2 -6.02 -53.97 -44.15
C PRO A 2 -5.06 -53.25 -43.18
N ALA A 3 -5.45 -52.01 -42.89
CA ALA A 3 -4.71 -50.95 -42.23
C ALA A 3 -4.32 -51.24 -40.77
N SER A 4 -3.16 -50.72 -40.37
CA SER A 4 -2.75 -50.59 -38.97
C SER A 4 -2.86 -49.11 -38.56
N SER A 5 -3.79 -48.84 -37.65
CA SER A 5 -4.01 -47.57 -36.97
C SER A 5 -2.98 -47.39 -35.85
N SER A 6 -2.13 -46.37 -35.95
CA SER A 6 -1.29 -45.91 -34.84
C SER A 6 -1.92 -44.69 -34.19
N SER A 7 -2.26 -44.84 -32.92
CA SER A 7 -2.84 -43.85 -32.02
C SER A 7 -1.87 -42.70 -31.75
N ALA A 8 -2.31 -41.48 -32.04
CA ALA A 8 -1.62 -40.25 -31.65
C ALA A 8 -1.85 -39.97 -30.16
N VAL A 9 -0.77 -39.87 -29.40
CA VAL A 9 -0.76 -39.35 -28.03
C VAL A 9 -1.01 -37.84 -28.09
N ARG A 10 -2.13 -37.38 -27.52
CA ARG A 10 -2.38 -35.95 -27.27
C ARG A 10 -1.49 -35.47 -26.11
N GLN A 11 -0.62 -34.50 -26.39
CA GLN A 11 -0.07 -33.61 -25.36
C GLN A 11 -1.16 -32.60 -24.95
N PRO A 12 -1.31 -32.27 -23.66
CA PRO A 12 -2.14 -31.15 -23.26
C PRO A 12 -1.36 -29.83 -23.41
N ASP A 13 -1.75 -29.04 -24.40
CA ASP A 13 -1.42 -27.63 -24.50
C ASP A 13 -2.10 -26.82 -23.38
N GLY A 14 -1.40 -25.80 -22.85
CA GLY A 14 -2.09 -24.63 -22.32
C GLY A 14 -1.77 -24.18 -20.89
N ALA A 15 -0.53 -24.29 -20.41
CA ALA A 15 -0.06 -23.37 -19.36
C ALA A 15 0.70 -22.25 -20.04
N LEU A 16 0.02 -21.13 -20.34
CA LEU A 16 0.69 -19.88 -20.70
C LEU A 16 1.62 -19.53 -19.53
N ALA A 17 2.91 -19.80 -19.69
CA ALA A 17 3.94 -19.35 -18.79
C ALA A 17 3.85 -17.82 -18.73
N ARG A 18 3.24 -17.31 -17.66
CA ARG A 18 3.26 -15.87 -17.37
C ARG A 18 4.73 -15.51 -17.23
N ALA A 19 5.23 -14.69 -18.15
CA ALA A 19 6.58 -14.15 -18.05
C ALA A 19 6.76 -13.57 -16.64
N PRO A 20 7.86 -13.86 -15.93
CA PRO A 20 8.11 -13.26 -14.63
C PRO A 20 8.00 -11.74 -14.79
N LEU A 21 7.19 -11.10 -13.94
CA LEU A 21 7.11 -9.65 -13.94
C LEU A 21 8.54 -9.11 -13.73
N PRO A 22 8.97 -8.09 -14.49
CA PRO A 22 10.29 -7.52 -14.32
C PRO A 22 10.45 -7.09 -12.86
N VAL A 23 11.63 -7.36 -12.28
CA VAL A 23 12.01 -6.87 -10.94
C VAL A 23 11.58 -5.42 -10.87
N ALA A 24 10.61 -5.13 -10.00
CA ALA A 24 9.96 -3.82 -9.92
C ALA A 24 11.06 -2.76 -9.73
N PRO A 25 11.26 -1.84 -10.70
CA PRO A 25 12.37 -0.90 -10.62
C PRO A 25 12.22 -0.08 -9.34
N VAL A 26 13.32 0.06 -8.61
CA VAL A 26 13.34 0.78 -7.33
C VAL A 26 13.95 2.15 -7.55
N ARG A 27 13.30 3.19 -7.02
CA ARG A 27 13.82 4.54 -6.94
C ARG A 27 13.96 4.95 -5.48
N PRO A 28 15.18 4.94 -4.92
CA PRO A 28 15.37 5.25 -3.51
C PRO A 28 15.00 6.70 -3.16
N ILE A 29 14.30 6.92 -2.05
CA ILE A 29 14.06 8.26 -1.50
C ILE A 29 14.66 8.30 -0.10
N LEU A 30 15.70 9.13 0.11
CA LEU A 30 16.47 9.13 1.37
C LEU A 30 16.95 7.71 1.75
N ASP A 31 17.51 7.02 0.75
CA ASP A 31 17.98 5.62 0.77
C ASP A 31 16.91 4.56 1.13
N MET A 32 15.64 4.94 1.21
CA MET A 32 14.54 3.99 1.34
C MET A 32 14.15 3.47 -0.05
N PRO A 33 14.21 2.16 -0.33
CA PRO A 33 13.75 1.61 -1.61
C PRO A 33 12.25 1.85 -1.81
N VAL A 34 11.88 2.61 -2.85
CA VAL A 34 10.47 2.82 -3.26
C VAL A 34 10.25 2.24 -4.64
N HIS A 35 9.22 1.42 -4.81
CA HIS A 35 8.97 0.72 -6.07
C HIS A 35 8.32 1.67 -7.09
N ASP A 36 9.02 1.93 -8.19
CA ASP A 36 8.59 2.77 -9.31
C ASP A 36 7.72 1.96 -10.29
N LEU A 37 6.48 1.72 -9.89
CA LEU A 37 5.52 0.95 -10.68
C LEU A 37 4.49 1.88 -11.33
N GLY A 38 4.14 1.58 -12.59
CA GLY A 38 2.92 2.08 -13.18
C GLY A 38 1.69 1.40 -12.58
N TRP A 39 0.49 1.93 -12.83
CA TRP A 39 -0.77 1.38 -12.33
C TRP A 39 -0.97 -0.10 -12.67
N LYS A 40 -0.92 -0.47 -13.95
CA LYS A 40 -1.15 -1.87 -14.37
C LYS A 40 -0.14 -2.85 -13.76
N PRO A 41 1.19 -2.59 -13.79
CA PRO A 41 2.16 -3.42 -13.07
C PRO A 41 1.91 -3.53 -11.56
N ALA A 42 1.54 -2.44 -10.88
CA ALA A 42 1.30 -2.45 -9.44
C ALA A 42 0.08 -3.30 -9.06
N LEU A 43 -1.00 -3.21 -9.84
CA LEU A 43 -2.21 -4.02 -9.64
C LEU A 43 -1.93 -5.52 -9.89
N ALA A 44 -1.19 -5.82 -10.97
CA ALA A 44 -0.79 -7.18 -11.29
C ALA A 44 0.13 -7.79 -10.21
N LEU A 45 1.05 -6.98 -9.67
CA LEU A 45 1.95 -7.42 -8.58
C LEU A 45 1.16 -7.77 -7.31
N LEU A 46 0.14 -6.97 -6.95
CA LEU A 46 -0.70 -7.29 -5.81
C LEU A 46 -1.49 -8.60 -6.03
N GLU A 47 -2.07 -8.79 -7.21
CA GLU A 47 -2.77 -10.05 -7.55
C GLU A 47 -1.82 -11.27 -7.50
N GLU A 48 -0.59 -11.11 -7.99
CA GLU A 48 0.46 -12.13 -7.88
C GLU A 48 0.76 -12.45 -6.41
N LYS A 49 1.01 -11.44 -5.57
CA LYS A 49 1.29 -11.65 -4.13
C LYS A 49 0.16 -12.29 -3.35
N LEU A 50 -1.09 -12.07 -3.76
CA LEU A 50 -2.25 -12.77 -3.20
C LEU A 50 -2.32 -14.24 -3.63
N THR A 51 -1.74 -14.57 -4.79
CA THR A 51 -1.78 -15.93 -5.36
C THR A 51 -0.58 -16.77 -4.92
N GLU A 52 0.60 -16.16 -4.80
CA GLU A 52 1.81 -16.80 -4.31
C GLU A 52 1.64 -17.36 -2.90
N ASN A 53 2.28 -18.51 -2.62
CA ASN A 53 2.33 -19.11 -1.28
C ASN A 53 3.72 -18.87 -0.65
N ARG A 54 4.22 -17.63 -0.71
CA ARG A 54 5.60 -17.25 -0.33
C ARG A 54 5.64 -16.24 0.83
N GLY A 55 4.99 -16.59 1.93
CA GLY A 55 5.01 -15.78 3.15
C GLY A 55 4.13 -14.53 3.09
N LEU A 56 4.20 -13.71 4.13
CA LEU A 56 3.46 -12.45 4.24
C LEU A 56 4.12 -11.36 3.39
N THR A 57 3.35 -10.71 2.53
CA THR A 57 3.76 -9.44 1.89
C THR A 57 3.13 -8.26 2.62
N HIS A 58 3.98 -7.34 3.10
CA HIS A 58 3.52 -6.10 3.71
C HIS A 58 3.74 -4.92 2.76
N ILE A 59 2.66 -4.29 2.31
CA ILE A 59 2.67 -3.10 1.47
C ILE A 59 2.49 -1.86 2.34
N ALA A 60 3.39 -0.90 2.18
CA ALA A 60 3.36 0.40 2.85
C ALA A 60 3.51 1.54 1.82
N PHE A 61 3.22 2.76 2.23
CA PHE A 61 3.30 3.94 1.37
C PHE A 61 4.32 4.94 1.89
N LEU A 62 5.11 5.52 0.98
CA LEU A 62 6.00 6.63 1.32
C LEU A 62 5.42 7.95 0.81
N ASN A 63 5.06 8.81 1.75
CA ASN A 63 4.81 10.23 1.53
C ASN A 63 5.78 11.08 2.38
N ALA A 64 5.72 12.41 2.26
CA ALA A 64 6.63 13.33 2.99
C ALA A 64 6.60 13.15 4.52
N ASN A 65 5.45 12.77 5.10
CA ASN A 65 5.38 12.51 6.54
C ASN A 65 6.03 11.20 6.92
N ASN A 66 5.75 10.11 6.18
CA ASN A 66 6.42 8.83 6.39
C ASN A 66 7.95 9.00 6.27
N ALA A 67 8.40 9.79 5.29
CA ALA A 67 9.81 10.14 5.14
C ALA A 67 10.38 10.87 6.38
N ASN A 68 9.70 11.89 6.90
CA ASN A 68 10.14 12.56 8.12
C ASN A 68 10.16 11.65 9.34
N VAL A 69 9.19 10.74 9.47
CA VAL A 69 9.14 9.79 10.58
C VAL A 69 10.32 8.81 10.49
N MET A 70 10.60 8.23 9.32
CA MET A 70 11.75 7.31 9.17
C MET A 70 13.10 7.97 9.37
N MET A 71 13.21 9.29 9.13
CA MET A 71 14.46 10.03 9.41
C MET A 71 14.70 10.24 10.90
N ARG A 72 13.67 10.09 11.75
CA ARG A 72 13.75 10.31 13.21
C ARG A 72 13.64 9.02 14.02
N ASP A 73 13.13 7.96 13.41
CA ASP A 73 12.82 6.69 14.05
C ASP A 73 13.51 5.54 13.28
N PRO A 74 14.69 5.09 13.73
CA PRO A 74 15.45 4.02 13.07
C PRO A 74 14.70 2.69 13.00
N ASP A 75 13.94 2.34 14.04
CA ASP A 75 13.10 1.13 14.07
C ASP A 75 12.02 1.20 12.99
N TYR A 76 11.34 2.35 12.84
CA TYR A 76 10.39 2.54 11.75
C TYR A 76 11.06 2.44 10.37
N ARG A 77 12.28 2.99 10.22
CA ARG A 77 13.04 2.89 8.97
C ARG A 77 13.34 1.43 8.61
N GLU A 78 13.77 0.63 9.57
CA GLU A 78 14.06 -0.79 9.36
C GLU A 78 12.79 -1.56 8.94
N VAL A 79 11.69 -1.35 9.68
CA VAL A 79 10.37 -1.91 9.35
C VAL A 79 9.97 -1.55 7.92
N LEU A 80 10.07 -0.27 7.55
CA LEU A 80 9.68 0.18 6.21
C LEU A 80 10.55 -0.43 5.12
N GLY A 81 11.83 -0.71 5.41
CA GLY A 81 12.76 -1.38 4.50
C GLY A 81 12.43 -2.85 4.24
N ARG A 82 11.65 -3.50 5.12
CA ARG A 82 11.10 -4.85 4.91
C ARG A 82 9.79 -4.85 4.12
N CYS A 83 9.16 -3.70 3.95
CA CYS A 83 7.91 -3.57 3.20
C CYS A 83 8.13 -3.44 1.68
N LEU A 84 7.11 -3.80 0.92
CA LEU A 84 6.95 -3.30 -0.44
C LEU A 84 6.42 -1.86 -0.37
N VAL A 85 7.33 -0.89 -0.53
CA VAL A 85 6.99 0.53 -0.40
C VAL A 85 6.54 1.12 -1.74
N LEU A 86 5.34 1.70 -1.78
CA LEU A 86 4.76 2.39 -2.93
C LEU A 86 4.81 3.93 -2.76
N PRO A 87 4.98 4.69 -3.85
CA PRO A 87 5.01 6.15 -3.78
C PRO A 87 3.60 6.73 -3.54
N ASP A 88 3.49 7.63 -2.56
CA ASP A 88 2.25 8.33 -2.20
C ASP A 88 2.44 9.86 -2.19
N GLY A 89 1.82 10.52 -3.18
CA GLY A 89 1.65 11.96 -3.21
C GLY A 89 2.76 12.74 -3.93
N ILE A 90 2.55 14.05 -4.03
CA ILE A 90 3.41 14.96 -4.81
C ILE A 90 4.79 15.19 -4.19
N GLY A 91 4.90 15.11 -2.86
CA GLY A 91 6.17 15.35 -2.17
C GLY A 91 7.27 14.38 -2.58
N VAL A 92 6.96 13.08 -2.63
CA VAL A 92 7.92 12.05 -3.07
C VAL A 92 8.23 12.12 -4.56
N ASP A 93 7.29 12.60 -5.38
CA ASP A 93 7.55 12.86 -6.79
C ASP A 93 8.50 14.04 -7.03
N ILE A 94 8.35 15.11 -6.22
CA ILE A 94 9.29 16.24 -6.24
C ILE A 94 10.68 15.75 -5.81
N ALA A 95 10.75 14.96 -4.73
CA ALA A 95 12.01 14.40 -4.26
C ALA A 95 12.64 13.47 -5.31
N ALA A 96 11.85 12.61 -5.95
CA ALA A 96 12.30 11.74 -7.03
C ALA A 96 12.89 12.55 -8.19
N LYS A 97 12.18 13.60 -8.64
CA LYS A 97 12.65 14.47 -9.71
C LYS A 97 13.95 15.18 -9.34
N PHE A 98 14.07 15.64 -8.10
CA PHE A 98 15.25 16.37 -7.62
C PHE A 98 16.48 15.45 -7.42
N LEU A 99 16.27 14.24 -6.91
CA LEU A 99 17.34 13.28 -6.63
C LEU A 99 17.76 12.50 -7.88
N HIS A 100 16.82 12.15 -8.75
CA HIS A 100 17.02 11.18 -9.85
C HIS A 100 16.68 11.73 -11.24
N GLY A 101 16.29 12.99 -11.37
CA GLY A 101 15.93 13.62 -12.65
C GLY A 101 14.55 13.23 -13.21
N GLY A 102 13.82 12.32 -12.57
CA GLY A 102 12.51 11.84 -13.03
C GLY A 102 11.47 11.68 -11.91
N ARG A 103 10.18 11.74 -12.27
CA ARG A 103 9.05 11.45 -11.37
C ARG A 103 8.73 9.95 -11.34
N PHE A 104 8.03 9.47 -10.32
CA PHE A 104 7.52 8.10 -10.32
C PHE A 104 6.51 7.91 -11.46
N SER A 105 6.44 6.68 -11.97
CA SER A 105 5.58 6.27 -13.08
C SER A 105 4.09 6.41 -12.75
N ALA A 106 3.73 6.23 -11.48
CA ALA A 106 2.38 6.48 -10.98
C ALA A 106 2.39 6.97 -9.53
N ASN A 107 1.37 7.76 -9.19
CA ASN A 107 1.04 8.07 -7.80
C ASN A 107 0.11 6.99 -7.26
N LEU A 108 0.68 5.96 -6.64
CA LEU A 108 -0.02 4.79 -6.13
C LEU A 108 -0.53 5.03 -4.70
N ASN A 109 -1.06 6.23 -4.43
CA ASN A 109 -1.57 6.57 -3.11
C ASN A 109 -2.60 5.53 -2.64
N GLY A 110 -2.57 5.17 -1.35
CA GLY A 110 -3.44 4.11 -0.83
C GLY A 110 -4.93 4.37 -1.00
N THR A 111 -5.33 5.65 -1.05
CA THR A 111 -6.75 6.04 -1.24
C THR A 111 -7.31 5.74 -2.62
N ASP A 112 -6.45 5.62 -3.63
CA ASP A 112 -6.83 5.30 -5.00
C ASP A 112 -6.38 3.89 -5.39
N PHE A 113 -5.21 3.47 -4.91
CA PHE A 113 -4.62 2.17 -5.21
C PHE A 113 -5.49 1.01 -4.71
N VAL A 114 -5.97 1.07 -3.46
CA VAL A 114 -6.74 -0.04 -2.89
C VAL A 114 -8.09 -0.23 -3.61
N PRO A 115 -8.95 0.78 -3.82
CA PRO A 115 -10.18 0.59 -4.59
C PRO A 115 -9.94 0.09 -6.03
N ALA A 116 -8.90 0.61 -6.69
CA ALA A 116 -8.54 0.15 -8.03
C ALA A 116 -8.07 -1.31 -8.04
N ALA A 117 -7.29 -1.73 -7.04
CA ALA A 117 -6.86 -3.11 -6.85
C ALA A 117 -8.03 -4.07 -6.64
N LEU A 118 -8.98 -3.71 -5.77
CA LEU A 118 -10.18 -4.51 -5.54
C LEU A 118 -11.06 -4.58 -6.79
N THR A 119 -11.11 -3.53 -7.61
CA THR A 119 -11.81 -3.58 -8.91
C THR A 119 -11.07 -4.47 -9.91
N PHE A 120 -9.74 -4.43 -9.94
CA PHE A 120 -8.90 -5.18 -10.87
C PHE A 120 -8.91 -6.68 -10.59
N ILE A 121 -8.91 -7.08 -9.31
CA ILE A 121 -8.88 -8.48 -8.90
C ILE A 121 -10.31 -9.04 -8.92
N THR A 122 -10.62 -9.81 -9.97
CA THR A 122 -11.96 -10.39 -10.14
C THR A 122 -12.16 -11.68 -9.34
N LYS A 123 -11.07 -12.33 -8.92
CA LYS A 123 -11.14 -13.49 -8.04
C LYS A 123 -11.70 -13.07 -6.67
N PRO A 124 -12.70 -13.78 -6.12
CA PRO A 124 -13.19 -13.51 -4.77
C PRO A 124 -12.04 -13.56 -3.76
N LEU A 125 -12.02 -12.57 -2.87
CA LEU A 125 -11.05 -12.42 -1.79
C LEU A 125 -11.82 -12.25 -0.50
N ARG A 126 -11.24 -12.75 0.59
CA ARG A 126 -11.67 -12.45 1.94
C ARG A 126 -10.80 -11.34 2.53
N ILE A 127 -11.38 -10.16 2.71
CA ILE A 127 -10.67 -8.93 3.02
C ILE A 127 -10.95 -8.53 4.46
N GLY A 128 -9.91 -8.48 5.28
CA GLY A 128 -10.00 -8.05 6.67
C GLY A 128 -9.84 -6.54 6.81
N LEU A 129 -10.63 -5.90 7.66
CA LEU A 129 -10.51 -4.49 7.99
C LEU A 129 -10.14 -4.31 9.47
N LEU A 130 -9.00 -3.67 9.74
CA LEU A 130 -8.47 -3.45 11.09
C LEU A 130 -8.09 -1.97 11.27
N GLY A 131 -8.51 -1.34 12.36
CA GLY A 131 -8.17 0.04 12.68
C GLY A 131 -9.36 1.00 12.63
N ALA A 132 -9.09 2.31 12.59
CA ALA A 132 -10.11 3.37 12.69
C ALA A 132 -11.06 3.20 13.90
N THR A 133 -12.31 3.63 13.77
CA THR A 133 -13.38 3.40 14.76
C THR A 133 -14.29 2.29 14.29
N SER A 134 -15.01 1.66 15.23
CA SER A 134 -16.00 0.61 14.91
C SER A 134 -17.07 1.09 13.93
N GLU A 135 -17.50 2.36 14.00
CA GLU A 135 -18.43 2.98 13.04
C GLU A 135 -17.81 3.07 11.64
N VAL A 136 -16.57 3.58 11.56
CA VAL A 136 -15.85 3.73 10.29
C VAL A 136 -15.64 2.38 9.62
N LEU A 137 -15.34 1.32 10.39
CA LEU A 137 -15.19 -0.03 9.84
C LEU A 137 -16.48 -0.56 9.23
N ARG A 138 -17.61 -0.46 9.93
CA ARG A 138 -18.93 -0.89 9.43
C ARG A 138 -19.29 -0.18 8.13
N ASP A 139 -19.12 1.14 8.10
CA ASP A 139 -19.46 1.95 6.93
C ASP A 139 -18.48 1.72 5.77
N ALA A 140 -17.19 1.56 6.05
CA ALA A 140 -16.20 1.22 5.03
C ALA A 140 -16.47 -0.16 4.43
N ALA A 141 -16.77 -1.17 5.26
CA ALA A 141 -17.13 -2.51 4.79
C ALA A 141 -18.37 -2.47 3.89
N LYS A 142 -19.41 -1.73 4.29
CA LYS A 142 -20.63 -1.54 3.49
C LYS A 142 -20.34 -0.89 2.13
N ASN A 143 -19.54 0.17 2.11
CA ASN A 143 -19.21 0.88 0.88
C ASN A 143 -18.30 0.07 -0.04
N PHE A 144 -17.35 -0.69 0.53
CA PHE A 144 -16.56 -1.64 -0.24
C PHE A 144 -17.41 -2.77 -0.84
N ARG A 145 -18.33 -3.37 -0.06
CA ARG A 145 -19.28 -4.38 -0.59
C ARG A 145 -20.12 -3.85 -1.76
N ARG A 146 -20.49 -2.57 -1.72
CA ARG A 146 -21.20 -1.92 -2.84
C ARG A 146 -20.28 -1.70 -4.06
N HIS A 147 -19.02 -1.38 -3.83
CA HIS A 147 -18.04 -1.11 -4.88
C HIS A 147 -17.60 -2.39 -5.61
N THR A 148 -17.31 -3.45 -4.86
CA THR A 148 -16.77 -4.72 -5.36
C THR A 148 -17.50 -5.91 -4.70
N PRO A 149 -18.73 -6.23 -5.15
CA PRO A 149 -19.61 -7.20 -4.48
C PRO A 149 -19.13 -8.66 -4.56
N TRP A 150 -18.13 -8.97 -5.38
CA TRP A 150 -17.54 -10.31 -5.47
C TRP A 150 -16.49 -10.61 -4.38
N HIS A 151 -16.12 -9.61 -3.56
CA HIS A 151 -15.26 -9.81 -2.40
C HIS A 151 -16.06 -9.87 -1.10
N GLU A 152 -15.55 -10.63 -0.13
CA GLU A 152 -16.05 -10.65 1.24
C GLU A 152 -15.26 -9.65 2.08
N PHE A 153 -15.96 -8.81 2.85
CA PHE A 153 -15.35 -7.86 3.76
C PHE A 153 -15.66 -8.25 5.20
N VAL A 154 -14.62 -8.50 6.00
CA VAL A 154 -14.69 -8.94 7.38
C VAL A 154 -14.13 -7.84 8.28
N GLU A 155 -14.94 -7.36 9.21
CA GLU A 155 -14.51 -6.38 10.20
C GLU A 155 -13.76 -7.12 11.32
N ILE A 156 -12.46 -6.84 11.47
CA ILE A 156 -11.59 -7.52 12.44
C ILE A 156 -11.63 -6.80 13.79
N SER A 157 -11.29 -5.53 13.85
CA SER A 157 -11.35 -4.75 15.09
C SER A 157 -11.09 -3.29 14.78
N ASP A 158 -11.62 -2.39 15.60
CA ASP A 158 -11.22 -0.99 15.56
C ASP A 158 -9.75 -0.80 15.96
N GLY A 159 -9.26 0.43 15.92
CA GLY A 159 -7.86 0.71 16.26
C GLY A 159 -7.56 0.71 17.76
N TYR A 160 -8.54 0.54 18.64
CA TYR A 160 -8.43 0.78 20.08
C TYR A 160 -8.39 -0.50 20.92
N PHE A 161 -8.16 -1.67 20.30
CA PHE A 161 -7.91 -2.92 21.02
C PHE A 161 -6.67 -2.83 21.92
N ASP A 162 -6.61 -3.69 22.93
CA ASP A 162 -5.42 -3.81 23.78
C ASP A 162 -4.23 -4.30 22.95
N ARG A 163 -3.26 -3.41 22.76
CA ARG A 163 -2.06 -3.70 21.98
C ARG A 163 -0.95 -4.32 22.82
N ALA A 164 -1.05 -4.27 24.16
CA ALA A 164 -0.12 -4.93 25.05
C ALA A 164 -0.34 -6.45 25.03
N ASP A 165 -1.59 -6.89 24.82
CA ASP A 165 -1.94 -8.28 24.57
C ASP A 165 -2.71 -8.43 23.23
N PRO A 166 -1.99 -8.55 22.11
CA PRO A 166 -2.62 -8.68 20.79
C PRO A 166 -3.20 -10.09 20.54
N THR A 167 -3.06 -11.04 21.47
CA THR A 167 -3.38 -12.47 21.28
C THR A 167 -4.81 -12.68 20.76
N PHE A 168 -5.77 -11.93 21.32
CA PHE A 168 -7.16 -12.02 20.90
C PHE A 168 -7.37 -11.58 19.44
N ILE A 169 -6.70 -10.51 19.02
CA ILE A 169 -6.81 -9.99 17.65
C ILE A 169 -6.11 -10.91 16.66
N LEU A 170 -4.93 -11.40 17.00
CA LEU A 170 -4.18 -12.34 16.16
C LEU A 170 -5.00 -13.61 15.87
N LYS A 171 -5.58 -14.20 16.92
CA LYS A 171 -6.46 -15.36 16.78
C LYS A 171 -7.69 -15.06 15.93
N ARG A 172 -8.28 -13.87 16.07
CA ARG A 172 -9.43 -13.45 15.24
C ARG A 172 -9.05 -13.32 13.76
N ILE A 173 -7.88 -12.78 13.46
CA ILE A 173 -7.37 -12.66 12.09
C ILE A 173 -7.14 -14.05 11.48
N GLU A 174 -6.45 -14.93 12.21
CA GLU A 174 -6.18 -16.32 11.80
C GLU A 174 -7.48 -17.09 11.50
N GLN A 175 -8.46 -17.02 12.41
CA GLN A 175 -9.75 -17.69 12.25
C GLN A 175 -10.59 -17.15 11.08
N ALA A 176 -10.43 -15.87 10.76
CA ALA A 176 -11.15 -15.24 9.67
C ALA A 176 -10.64 -15.67 8.28
N ARG A 177 -9.47 -16.32 8.18
CA ARG A 177 -8.86 -16.78 6.92
C ARG A 177 -8.79 -15.66 5.88
N ILE A 178 -8.12 -14.58 6.25
CA ILE A 178 -8.02 -13.36 5.45
C ILE A 178 -6.98 -13.53 4.33
N ASP A 179 -7.36 -13.22 3.09
CA ASP A 179 -6.42 -13.14 1.98
C ASP A 179 -5.65 -11.81 2.02
N LEU A 180 -6.40 -10.72 2.22
CA LEU A 180 -5.92 -9.34 2.21
C LEU A 180 -6.36 -8.60 3.48
N LEU A 181 -5.42 -8.15 4.31
CA LEU A 181 -5.72 -7.35 5.50
C LEU A 181 -5.41 -5.87 5.26
N LEU A 182 -6.40 -5.00 5.43
CA LEU A 182 -6.24 -3.55 5.39
C LEU A 182 -6.11 -3.01 6.82
N VAL A 183 -4.99 -2.37 7.13
CA VAL A 183 -4.66 -1.87 8.47
C VAL A 183 -4.63 -0.34 8.48
N ALA A 184 -5.49 0.27 9.29
CA ALA A 184 -5.73 1.71 9.37
C ALA A 184 -5.53 2.25 10.80
N MET A 185 -4.34 2.08 11.35
CA MET A 185 -3.99 2.56 12.71
C MET A 185 -3.11 3.81 12.70
N GLY A 186 -2.69 4.26 11.51
CA GLY A 186 -1.83 5.41 11.33
C GLY A 186 -0.34 5.07 11.44
N THR A 187 0.48 5.82 10.70
CA THR A 187 1.95 5.69 10.72
C THR A 187 2.54 6.38 11.96
N PRO A 188 3.58 5.80 12.60
CA PRO A 188 4.31 4.57 12.26
C PRO A 188 3.72 3.30 12.89
N LEU A 189 2.68 3.45 13.69
CA LEU A 189 2.15 2.38 14.53
C LEU A 189 1.67 1.18 13.70
N GLN A 190 0.93 1.42 12.61
CA GLN A 190 0.39 0.36 11.78
C GLN A 190 1.50 -0.49 11.15
N GLU A 191 2.57 0.13 10.65
CA GLU A 191 3.64 -0.61 10.01
C GLU A 191 4.41 -1.44 11.05
N LYS A 192 4.77 -0.82 12.19
CA LYS A 192 5.47 -1.51 13.28
C LYS A 192 4.65 -2.64 13.90
N TRP A 193 3.34 -2.44 14.06
CA TRP A 193 2.49 -3.47 14.65
C TRP A 193 2.36 -4.67 13.72
N VAL A 194 2.24 -4.44 12.40
CA VAL A 194 2.21 -5.51 11.40
C VAL A 194 3.51 -6.30 11.41
N ASP A 195 4.66 -5.61 11.33
CA ASP A 195 5.99 -6.24 11.30
C ASP A 195 6.26 -7.12 12.53
N ARG A 196 5.79 -6.70 13.71
CA ARG A 196 6.05 -7.41 14.97
C ARG A 196 5.14 -8.61 15.21
N HIS A 197 3.92 -8.62 14.69
CA HIS A 197 2.90 -9.58 15.12
C HIS A 197 2.30 -10.42 14.00
N LEU A 198 2.28 -9.92 12.76
CA LEU A 198 1.66 -10.65 11.66
C LEU A 198 2.67 -11.55 10.96
N THR A 199 2.21 -12.75 10.68
CA THR A 199 2.91 -13.77 9.90
C THR A 199 2.04 -14.20 8.72
N ALA A 200 2.56 -15.13 7.91
CA ALA A 200 1.82 -15.71 6.80
C ALA A 200 0.56 -16.48 7.23
N ASP A 201 0.46 -16.88 8.51
CA ASP A 201 -0.71 -17.58 9.06
C ASP A 201 -1.91 -16.64 9.26
N HIS A 202 -1.66 -15.32 9.30
CA HIS A 202 -2.67 -14.31 9.58
C HIS A 202 -3.28 -13.76 8.28
N ALA A 203 -2.44 -13.39 7.31
CA ALA A 203 -2.87 -12.93 6.00
C ALA A 203 -1.76 -13.12 4.96
N ARG A 204 -2.12 -13.25 3.68
CA ARG A 204 -1.13 -13.31 2.59
C ARG A 204 -0.53 -11.95 2.28
N VAL A 205 -1.40 -10.94 2.20
CA VAL A 205 -1.00 -9.55 1.97
C VAL A 205 -1.60 -8.67 3.05
N VAL A 206 -0.78 -7.78 3.59
CA VAL A 206 -1.21 -6.72 4.51
C VAL A 206 -0.89 -5.38 3.86
N ILE A 207 -1.87 -4.48 3.81
CA ILE A 207 -1.65 -3.10 3.34
C ILE A 207 -1.88 -2.14 4.51
N SER A 208 -0.85 -1.35 4.82
CA SER A 208 -0.93 -0.24 5.78
C SER A 208 -1.54 0.99 5.09
N VAL A 209 -2.84 1.20 5.27
CA VAL A 209 -3.64 2.13 4.44
C VAL A 209 -3.87 3.50 5.09
N GLY A 210 -3.49 3.69 6.35
CA GLY A 210 -3.69 4.95 7.07
C GLY A 210 -5.16 5.37 7.07
N ALA A 211 -5.46 6.58 6.60
CA ALA A 211 -6.81 7.16 6.64
C ALA A 211 -7.78 6.64 5.55
N LEU A 212 -7.42 5.61 4.77
CA LEU A 212 -8.28 5.08 3.70
C LEU A 212 -9.68 4.74 4.20
N LEU A 213 -9.80 4.06 5.34
CA LEU A 213 -11.11 3.62 5.82
C LEU A 213 -12.01 4.80 6.22
N ASP A 214 -11.44 5.89 6.74
CA ASP A 214 -12.18 7.13 7.00
C ASP A 214 -12.76 7.73 5.72
N PHE A 215 -12.00 7.68 4.61
CA PHE A 215 -12.51 8.12 3.31
C PHE A 215 -13.58 7.20 2.74
N VAL A 216 -13.34 5.88 2.80
CA VAL A 216 -14.27 4.89 2.22
C VAL A 216 -15.56 4.83 3.03
N SER A 217 -15.53 5.07 4.33
CA SER A 217 -16.74 5.20 5.16
C SER A 217 -17.65 6.37 4.74
N GLY A 218 -17.10 7.37 4.03
CA GLY A 218 -17.82 8.59 3.68
C GLY A 218 -17.83 9.64 4.80
N ARG A 219 -17.20 9.37 5.94
CA ARG A 219 -17.09 10.31 7.07
C ARG A 219 -16.23 11.52 6.73
N ILE A 220 -15.16 11.30 5.95
CA ILE A 220 -14.31 12.37 5.42
C ILE A 220 -14.59 12.50 3.92
N PRO A 221 -15.07 13.65 3.43
CA PRO A 221 -15.30 13.84 2.00
C PRO A 221 -13.97 13.74 1.23
N ARG A 222 -13.97 12.98 0.14
CA ARG A 222 -12.87 12.95 -0.82
C ARG A 222 -12.75 14.31 -1.51
N ALA A 223 -11.51 14.68 -1.89
CA ALA A 223 -11.31 15.83 -2.75
C ALA A 223 -12.02 15.62 -4.09
N PRO A 224 -12.72 16.64 -4.63
CA PRO A 224 -13.28 16.62 -5.98
C PRO A 224 -12.23 16.17 -7.01
N ASN A 225 -12.68 15.50 -8.07
CA ASN A 225 -11.77 14.92 -9.07
C ASN A 225 -10.82 15.94 -9.70
N TRP A 226 -11.27 17.18 -9.92
CA TRP A 226 -10.40 18.25 -10.45
C TRP A 226 -9.28 18.62 -9.46
N ILE A 227 -9.54 18.64 -8.14
CA ILE A 227 -8.50 18.87 -7.12
C ILE A 227 -7.50 17.72 -7.08
N ARG A 228 -7.99 16.48 -7.23
CA ARG A 228 -7.14 15.27 -7.27
C ARG A 228 -6.24 15.27 -8.49
N GLN A 229 -6.77 15.64 -9.66
CA GLN A 229 -6.00 15.79 -10.90
C GLN A 229 -4.95 16.90 -10.81
N LEU A 230 -5.24 17.99 -10.09
CA LEU A 230 -4.27 19.03 -9.78
C LEU A 230 -3.22 18.60 -8.72
N ARG A 231 -3.35 17.40 -8.14
CA ARG A 231 -2.50 16.87 -7.06
C ARG A 231 -2.50 17.73 -5.80
N SER A 232 -3.55 18.52 -5.61
CA SER A 232 -3.74 19.46 -4.49
C SER A 232 -4.63 18.87 -3.38
N GLU A 233 -4.79 17.55 -3.33
CA GLU A 233 -5.59 16.88 -2.30
C GLU A 233 -5.09 17.21 -0.88
N TRP A 234 -3.78 17.42 -0.72
CA TRP A 234 -3.19 17.83 0.56
C TRP A 234 -3.75 19.17 1.06
N LEU A 235 -4.03 20.12 0.15
CA LEU A 235 -4.61 21.42 0.49
C LEU A 235 -6.08 21.27 0.89
N PHE A 236 -6.84 20.44 0.18
CA PHE A 236 -8.23 20.13 0.54
C PHE A 236 -8.32 19.45 1.91
N ARG A 237 -7.40 18.53 2.23
CA ARG A 237 -7.31 17.91 3.55
C ARG A 237 -6.93 18.92 4.63
N LEU A 238 -5.98 19.82 4.37
CA LEU A 238 -5.61 20.87 5.32
C LEU A 238 -6.80 21.78 5.66
N LEU A 239 -7.64 22.10 4.66
CA LEU A 239 -8.84 22.91 4.90
C LEU A 239 -9.90 22.17 5.72
N GLN A 240 -10.00 20.85 5.59
CA GLN A 240 -10.94 20.05 6.39
C GLN A 240 -10.46 19.80 7.82
N GLU A 241 -9.16 19.57 8.01
CA GLU A 241 -8.58 19.22 9.31
C GLU A 241 -7.38 20.12 9.66
N PRO A 242 -7.58 21.45 9.72
CA PRO A 242 -6.48 22.41 9.87
C PRO A 242 -5.71 22.18 11.16
N SER A 243 -6.39 21.96 12.29
CA SER A 243 -5.77 21.74 13.60
C SER A 243 -4.89 20.48 13.67
N ARG A 244 -5.24 19.43 12.91
CA ARG A 244 -4.47 18.18 12.88
C ARG A 244 -3.34 18.22 11.85
N LEU A 245 -3.57 18.81 10.69
CA LEU A 245 -2.66 18.70 9.54
C LEU A 245 -1.72 19.91 9.37
N TRP A 246 -1.97 21.05 10.02
CA TRP A 246 -1.12 22.23 9.86
C TRP A 246 0.34 21.95 10.22
N ARG A 247 0.64 21.27 11.33
CA ARG A 247 2.02 20.93 11.71
C ARG A 247 2.67 20.03 10.67
N ARG A 248 1.91 19.03 10.18
CA ARG A 248 2.37 18.06 9.19
C ARG A 248 2.72 18.72 7.86
N TYR A 249 1.99 19.76 7.46
CA TYR A 249 2.25 20.44 6.18
C TYR A 249 3.17 21.64 6.32
N VAL A 250 2.87 22.58 7.22
CA VAL A 250 3.64 23.83 7.37
C VAL A 250 5.04 23.58 7.90
N LEU A 251 5.21 22.66 8.86
CA LEU A 251 6.53 22.31 9.40
C LEU A 251 7.11 21.06 8.72
N GLY A 252 6.27 20.06 8.45
CA GLY A 252 6.73 18.80 7.90
C GLY A 252 7.24 18.90 6.45
N ILE A 253 6.61 19.70 5.58
CA ILE A 253 7.08 19.83 4.19
C ILE A 253 8.47 20.47 4.13
N PRO A 254 8.76 21.61 4.80
CA PRO A 254 10.11 22.17 4.85
C PRO A 254 11.16 21.20 5.42
N VAL A 255 10.83 20.47 6.50
CA VAL A 255 11.73 19.47 7.07
C VAL A 255 12.04 18.36 6.07
N PHE A 256 11.02 17.87 5.35
CA PHE A 256 11.21 16.85 4.32
C PHE A 256 12.12 17.34 3.18
N LEU A 257 11.87 18.55 2.68
CA LEU A 257 12.69 19.15 1.63
C LEU A 257 14.13 19.38 2.10
N ALA A 258 14.34 19.77 3.36
CA ALA A 258 15.68 19.90 3.94
C ALA A 258 16.42 18.55 4.01
N HIS A 259 15.74 17.47 4.38
CA HIS A 259 16.31 16.12 4.33
C HIS A 259 16.71 15.73 2.91
N VAL A 260 15.84 15.97 1.92
CA VAL A 260 16.11 15.69 0.50
C VAL A 260 17.31 16.50 -0.02
N LEU A 261 17.39 17.78 0.32
CA LEU A 261 18.50 18.64 -0.06
C LEU A 261 19.81 18.16 0.56
N ARG A 262 19.83 17.88 1.87
CA ARG A 262 21.01 17.37 2.57
C ARG A 262 21.48 16.04 2.01
N HIS A 263 20.54 15.14 1.67
CA HIS A 263 20.84 13.85 1.05
C HIS A 263 21.53 14.04 -0.31
N ARG A 264 20.99 14.93 -1.16
CA ARG A 264 21.57 15.27 -2.47
C ARG A 264 22.99 15.83 -2.35
N LEU A 265 23.23 16.71 -1.39
CA LEU A 265 24.54 17.32 -1.15
C LEU A 265 25.57 16.30 -0.63
N SER A 266 25.12 15.30 0.12
CA SER A 266 25.98 14.23 0.67
C SER A 266 26.27 13.14 -0.37
N HIS A 267 25.43 13.02 -1.41
CA HIS A 267 25.55 12.07 -2.51
C HIS A 267 25.45 12.83 -3.86
N PRO A 268 26.47 13.62 -4.22
CA PRO A 268 26.48 14.32 -5.50
C PRO A 268 26.35 13.29 -6.62
N ALA A 269 25.51 13.57 -7.63
CA ALA A 269 25.43 12.68 -8.78
C ALA A 269 26.80 12.70 -9.44
N THR A 270 27.39 11.53 -9.63
CA THR A 270 28.46 11.34 -10.61
C THR A 270 27.94 11.91 -11.92
N THR A 271 28.43 13.10 -12.26
CA THR A 271 28.10 13.76 -13.50
C THR A 271 28.88 13.00 -14.55
N SER A 272 28.24 12.02 -15.18
CA SER A 272 28.78 11.39 -16.38
C SER A 272 28.78 12.49 -17.45
N GLY A 273 29.98 13.02 -17.72
CA GLY A 273 30.25 13.90 -18.85
C GLY A 273 30.16 13.17 -20.18
#